data_AF-A0AAV3PFX0-F1
#
_entry.id   AF-A0AAV3PFX0-F1
#
_cell.length_a   1.000
_cell.length_b   1.000
_cell.length_c   1.000
_cell.angle_alpha   90.00
_cell.angle_beta   90.00
_cell.angle_gamma   90.00
#
_symmetry.space_group_name_H-M   'P 1'
#
loop_
_entity.id
_entity.type
_entity.pdbx_description
1 polymer ?
#
loop_
_entity_poly.entity_id
_entity_poly.type
_entity_poly.pdbx_seq_one_letter_code
_entity_poly.pdbx_strand_id
1 'polypeptide(L)'
;MATPDQDKSCLCCFENWIIQQQQDLEKLLATLNSSNPSNEKLQSLVEKGIQHFKNYNEERAPSLFSPPWCGPFEKCFFWLGGCKPSLSIRLVYSLSWAEFDAQLTEFLNGERKGNLGEITVDQLSTINAFNCKIVEDEEQLSARIADLQDDIADIPFAKRSNEIGKTQQQVLDDKAMVAHMVVLAEILSGADQLRLKTIEELLMNILTPLQAVELLVATKRLHLTMHQWGKQTKGTSRTGSGRSAMLSSSGFGICSAVGSESVTTGCGHKHSDDQVSYFGVM
;
A
#
# COMPACT_ATOMS: atom_id res chain seq x y z
N MET A 1 16.99 0.82 -20.00
CA MET A 1 17.83 0.04 -19.07
C MET A 1 18.54 1.02 -18.16
N ALA A 2 18.25 1.03 -16.86
CA ALA A 2 18.95 1.88 -15.90
C ALA A 2 20.43 1.49 -15.83
N THR A 3 21.32 2.47 -15.69
CA THR A 3 22.74 2.18 -15.47
C THR A 3 22.96 1.67 -14.04
N PRO A 4 24.01 0.87 -13.76
CA PRO A 4 24.31 0.38 -12.41
C PRO A 4 24.47 1.49 -11.35
N ASP A 5 24.80 2.70 -11.80
CA ASP A 5 24.95 3.89 -10.96
C ASP A 5 23.58 4.49 -10.57
N GLN A 6 22.62 4.46 -11.50
CA GLN A 6 21.24 4.89 -11.26
C GLN A 6 20.52 3.97 -10.26
N ASP A 7 20.71 2.65 -10.37
CA ASP A 7 20.13 1.69 -9.42
C ASP A 7 20.66 1.89 -7.99
N LYS A 8 21.96 2.20 -7.85
CA LYS A 8 22.58 2.53 -6.55
C LYS A 8 22.04 3.83 -5.95
N SER A 9 21.87 4.86 -6.78
CA SER A 9 21.30 6.13 -6.35
C SER A 9 19.85 5.96 -5.85
N CYS A 10 19.04 5.20 -6.58
CA CYS A 10 17.64 4.94 -6.18
C CYS A 10 17.55 4.11 -4.90
N LEU A 11 18.44 3.13 -4.72
CA LEU A 11 18.54 2.37 -3.48
C LEU A 11 18.89 3.27 -2.29
N CYS A 12 19.88 4.15 -2.43
CA CYS A 12 20.27 5.09 -1.38
C CYS A 12 19.11 6.03 -1.00
N CYS A 13 18.39 6.56 -2.00
CA CYS A 13 17.18 7.35 -1.78
C CYS A 13 16.13 6.58 -0.97
N PHE A 14 15.87 5.31 -1.33
CA PHE A 14 14.93 4.47 -0.59
C PHE A 14 15.39 4.13 0.83
N GLU A 15 16.68 3.86 1.04
CA GLU A 15 17.22 3.59 2.38
C GLU A 15 17.10 4.83 3.28
N ASN A 16 17.40 6.01 2.76
CA ASN A 16 17.20 7.28 3.47
C ASN A 16 15.71 7.50 3.80
N TRP A 17 14.81 7.19 2.88
CA TRP A 17 13.37 7.23 3.12
C TRP A 17 12.94 6.32 4.27
N ILE A 18 13.43 5.08 4.32
CA ILE A 18 13.13 4.14 5.41
C ILE A 18 13.65 4.67 6.76
N ILE A 19 14.84 5.24 6.80
CA ILE A 19 15.40 5.87 8.01
C ILE A 19 14.51 7.05 8.44
N GLN A 20 14.08 7.90 7.49
CA GLN A 20 13.19 9.01 7.77
C GLN A 20 11.84 8.54 8.34
N GLN A 21 11.27 7.45 7.80
CA GLN A 21 10.02 6.86 8.32
C GLN A 21 10.17 6.40 9.77
N GLN A 22 11.30 5.78 10.12
CA GLN A 22 11.57 5.33 11.48
C GLN A 22 11.68 6.52 12.45
N GLN A 23 12.44 7.55 12.09
CA GLN A 23 12.61 8.75 12.92
C GLN A 23 11.29 9.52 13.10
N ASP A 24 10.47 9.61 12.06
CA ASP A 24 9.16 10.24 12.15
C ASP A 24 8.24 9.43 13.07
N LEU A 25 8.23 8.11 12.95
CA LEU A 25 7.43 7.24 13.81
C LEU A 25 7.77 7.43 15.28
N GLU A 26 9.06 7.48 15.62
CA GLU A 26 9.53 7.74 17.00
C GLU A 26 9.03 9.09 17.53
N LYS A 27 9.11 10.15 16.71
CA LYS A 27 8.63 11.49 17.09
C LYS A 27 7.11 11.56 17.27
N LEU A 28 6.35 10.90 16.38
CA LEU A 28 4.90 10.82 16.46
C LEU A 28 4.47 10.12 17.75
N LEU A 29 5.06 8.95 18.04
CA LEU A 29 4.79 8.19 19.27
C LEU A 29 5.18 8.96 20.53
N ALA A 30 6.34 9.62 20.55
CA ALA A 30 6.75 10.45 21.67
C ALA A 30 5.77 11.61 21.93
N THR A 31 5.14 12.14 20.88
CA THR A 31 4.15 13.21 21.02
C THR A 31 2.79 12.68 21.51
N LEU A 32 2.33 11.53 21.00
CA LEU A 32 1.10 10.90 21.49
C LEU A 32 1.21 10.46 22.97
N ASN A 33 2.40 10.06 23.41
CA ASN A 33 2.65 9.68 24.80
C ASN A 33 2.85 10.88 25.75
N SER A 34 2.97 12.11 25.22
CA SER A 34 3.05 13.31 26.07
C SER A 34 1.66 13.73 26.51
N SER A 35 1.49 14.09 27.79
CA SER A 35 0.19 14.50 28.34
C SER A 35 -0.40 15.68 27.56
N ASN A 36 -1.55 15.47 26.90
CA ASN A 36 -2.31 16.44 26.11
C ASN A 36 -1.47 17.21 25.05
N PRO A 37 -1.13 16.57 23.91
CA PRO A 37 -0.44 17.26 22.84
C PRO A 37 -1.29 18.41 22.27
N SER A 38 -0.69 19.60 22.15
CA SER A 38 -1.35 20.76 21.52
C SER A 38 -1.71 20.44 20.07
N ASN A 39 -2.89 20.87 19.62
CA ASN A 39 -3.34 20.73 18.24
C ASN A 39 -2.34 21.34 17.24
N GLU A 40 -1.69 22.46 17.56
CA GLU A 40 -0.67 23.09 16.71
C GLU A 40 0.54 22.17 16.50
N LYS A 41 0.94 21.45 17.56
CA LYS A 41 2.05 20.48 17.49
C LYS A 41 1.66 19.27 16.65
N LEU A 42 0.43 18.79 16.78
CA LEU A 42 -0.09 17.68 15.97
C LEU A 42 -0.16 18.06 14.48
N GLN A 43 -0.71 19.24 14.17
CA GLN A 43 -0.75 19.77 12.80
C GLN A 43 0.66 19.89 12.19
N SER A 44 1.62 20.46 12.93
CA SER A 44 3.01 20.55 12.46
C SER A 44 3.64 19.18 12.17
N LEU A 45 3.27 18.13 12.92
CA LEU A 45 3.74 16.76 12.65
C LEU A 45 3.09 16.18 11.40
N VAL A 46 1.81 16.46 11.18
CA VAL A 46 1.08 16.04 9.98
C VAL A 46 1.69 16.69 8.73
N GLU A 47 1.91 18.01 8.77
CA GLU A 47 2.56 18.77 7.71
C GLU A 47 3.94 18.23 7.37
N LYS A 48 4.76 17.93 8.40
CA LYS A 48 6.08 17.31 8.20
C LYS A 48 5.98 15.93 7.58
N GLY A 49 5.02 15.11 8.00
CA GLY A 49 4.79 13.79 7.43
C GLY A 49 4.46 13.85 5.93
N ILE A 50 3.58 14.77 5.54
CA ILE A 50 3.23 15.05 4.14
C ILE A 50 4.44 15.58 3.37
N GLN A 51 5.17 16.54 3.94
CA GLN A 51 6.34 17.13 3.29
C GLN A 51 7.44 16.09 3.04
N HIS A 52 7.71 15.20 3.99
CA HIS A 52 8.67 14.12 3.79
C HIS A 52 8.23 13.18 2.66
N PHE A 53 6.94 12.83 2.60
CA PHE A 53 6.40 12.01 1.51
C PHE A 53 6.53 12.70 0.15
N LYS A 54 6.25 14.00 0.09
CA LYS A 54 6.43 14.81 -1.12
C LYS A 54 7.90 14.84 -1.57
N ASN A 55 8.83 15.13 -0.66
CA ASN A 55 10.26 15.15 -0.95
C ASN A 55 10.73 13.79 -1.51
N TYR A 56 10.29 12.69 -0.90
CA TYR A 56 10.61 11.36 -1.40
C TYR A 56 10.10 11.12 -2.82
N ASN A 57 8.87 11.55 -3.14
CA ASN A 57 8.31 11.44 -4.48
C ASN A 57 9.03 12.31 -5.53
N GLU A 58 9.58 13.45 -5.12
CA GLU A 58 10.35 14.34 -6.01
C GLU A 58 11.79 13.85 -6.25
N GLU A 59 12.43 13.28 -5.23
CA GLU A 59 13.82 12.80 -5.30
C GLU A 59 13.96 11.42 -5.96
N ARG A 60 12.90 10.62 -5.97
CA ARG A 60 12.94 9.23 -6.47
C ARG A 60 12.86 9.18 -8.00
N ALA A 61 13.70 8.36 -8.63
CA ALA A 61 13.74 8.23 -10.09
C ALA A 61 12.57 7.40 -10.66
N PRO A 62 12.18 7.58 -11.94
CA PRO A 62 11.09 6.84 -12.58
C PRO A 62 11.29 5.31 -12.75
N SER A 63 12.46 4.77 -12.40
CA SER A 63 12.84 3.35 -12.53
C SER A 63 12.09 2.39 -11.57
N LEU A 64 10.94 2.81 -11.03
CA LEU A 64 10.23 2.21 -9.90
C LEU A 64 9.08 1.27 -10.26
N PHE A 65 8.86 0.94 -11.54
CA PHE A 65 7.88 -0.09 -11.89
C PHE A 65 8.29 -1.49 -11.38
N SER A 66 9.58 -1.71 -11.10
CA SER A 66 10.05 -2.91 -10.41
C SER A 66 11.34 -2.63 -9.64
N PRO A 67 11.28 -2.01 -8.44
CA PRO A 67 12.45 -1.77 -7.63
C PRO A 67 13.15 -3.10 -7.28
N PRO A 68 14.45 -3.25 -7.58
CA PRO A 68 15.20 -4.47 -7.25
C PRO A 68 15.36 -4.67 -5.74
N TRP A 69 15.25 -3.60 -4.95
CA TRP A 69 15.40 -3.63 -3.50
C TRP A 69 14.15 -4.09 -2.74
N CYS A 70 12.97 -4.12 -3.37
CA CYS A 70 11.76 -4.67 -2.74
C CYS A 70 11.70 -6.20 -2.82
N GLY A 71 11.22 -6.85 -1.75
CA GLY A 71 10.97 -8.29 -1.70
C GLY A 71 9.74 -8.72 -2.52
N PRO A 72 9.59 -10.01 -2.88
CA PRO A 72 8.38 -10.50 -3.57
C PRO A 72 7.09 -10.14 -2.83
N PHE A 73 7.10 -10.26 -1.50
CA PHE A 73 5.98 -9.89 -0.64
C PHE A 73 5.64 -8.39 -0.73
N GLU A 74 6.65 -7.50 -0.65
CA GLU A 74 6.43 -6.06 -0.82
C GLU A 74 5.86 -5.75 -2.21
N LYS A 75 6.33 -6.44 -3.25
CA LYS A 75 5.85 -6.28 -4.62
C LYS A 75 4.38 -6.68 -4.80
N CYS A 76 3.80 -7.53 -3.95
CA CYS A 76 2.38 -7.84 -4.00
C CYS A 76 1.47 -6.64 -3.69
N PHE A 77 1.99 -5.62 -2.99
CA PHE A 77 1.27 -4.38 -2.69
C PHE A 77 1.65 -3.22 -3.63
N PHE A 78 2.52 -3.47 -4.61
CA PHE A 78 2.89 -2.49 -5.61
C PHE A 78 1.80 -2.38 -6.68
N TRP A 79 1.41 -1.13 -6.97
CA TRP A 79 0.59 -0.77 -8.10
C TRP A 79 1.47 0.03 -9.09
N LEU A 80 1.34 1.35 -9.14
CA LEU A 80 2.12 2.22 -10.03
C LEU A 80 3.23 2.91 -9.25
N GLY A 81 4.33 2.19 -9.01
CA GLY A 81 5.50 2.71 -8.28
C GLY A 81 5.27 3.00 -6.79
N GLY A 82 4.23 2.42 -6.20
CA GLY A 82 3.89 2.54 -4.77
C GLY A 82 2.62 1.77 -4.45
N CYS A 83 2.07 1.97 -3.25
CA CYS A 83 0.78 1.40 -2.89
C CYS A 83 -0.38 2.08 -3.64
N LYS A 84 -1.51 1.38 -3.72
CA LYS A 84 -2.76 1.92 -4.26
C LYS A 84 -3.39 2.88 -3.23
N PRO A 85 -3.70 4.15 -3.58
CA PRO A 85 -4.21 5.15 -2.63
C PRO A 85 -5.43 4.73 -1.79
N SER A 86 -6.34 3.94 -2.36
CA SER A 86 -7.53 3.39 -1.67
C SER A 86 -7.17 2.48 -0.49
N LEU A 87 -5.95 1.95 -0.41
CA LEU A 87 -5.47 1.22 0.77
C LEU A 87 -5.34 2.12 2.00
N SER A 88 -5.03 3.41 1.83
CA SER A 88 -5.02 4.38 2.93
C SER A 88 -6.42 4.57 3.50
N ILE A 89 -7.45 4.56 2.64
CA ILE A 89 -8.85 4.63 3.07
C ILE A 89 -9.26 3.35 3.81
N ARG A 90 -8.91 2.18 3.28
CA ARG A 90 -9.17 0.89 3.95
C ARG A 90 -8.49 0.81 5.32
N LEU A 91 -7.29 1.39 5.43
CA LEU A 91 -6.58 1.48 6.70
C LEU A 91 -7.35 2.33 7.70
N VAL A 92 -7.90 3.49 7.30
CA VAL A 92 -8.78 4.30 8.16
C VAL A 92 -9.95 3.46 8.68
N TYR A 93 -10.70 2.79 7.81
CA TYR A 93 -11.83 1.96 8.24
C TYR A 93 -11.43 0.86 9.21
N SER A 94 -10.31 0.19 8.93
CA SER A 94 -9.82 -0.91 9.76
C SER A 94 -9.37 -0.43 11.15
N LEU A 95 -8.66 0.69 11.21
CA LEU A 95 -8.20 1.27 12.48
C LEU A 95 -9.35 1.84 13.29
N SER A 96 -10.25 2.59 12.66
CA SER A 96 -11.41 3.17 13.33
C SER A 96 -12.31 2.10 13.92
N TRP A 97 -12.53 1.01 13.21
CA TRP A 97 -13.28 -0.13 13.75
C TRP A 97 -12.56 -0.78 14.93
N ALA A 98 -11.26 -1.07 14.79
CA ALA A 98 -10.48 -1.73 15.84
C ALA A 98 -10.39 -0.90 17.12
N GLU A 99 -10.23 0.43 17.00
CA GLU A 99 -10.21 1.34 18.14
C GLU A 99 -11.58 1.50 18.78
N PHE A 100 -12.63 1.64 17.96
CA PHE A 100 -14.01 1.70 18.44
C PHE A 100 -14.38 0.45 19.25
N ASP A 101 -14.07 -0.74 18.74
CA ASP A 101 -14.34 -2.02 19.40
C ASP A 101 -13.58 -2.13 20.73
N ALA A 102 -12.29 -1.74 20.75
CA ALA A 102 -11.47 -1.78 21.95
C ALA A 102 -11.96 -0.83 23.06
N GLN A 103 -12.58 0.30 22.69
CA GLN A 103 -13.04 1.32 23.64
C GLN A 103 -14.57 1.35 23.80
N LEU A 104 -15.30 0.35 23.29
CA LEU A 104 -16.76 0.34 23.28
C LEU A 104 -17.37 0.58 24.67
N THR A 105 -16.82 -0.04 25.71
CA THR A 105 -17.30 0.13 27.09
C THR A 105 -17.13 1.58 27.58
N GLU A 106 -15.96 2.17 27.36
CA GLU A 106 -15.65 3.55 27.74
C GLU A 106 -16.54 4.53 26.96
N PHE A 107 -16.74 4.28 25.66
CA PHE A 107 -17.63 5.04 24.81
C PHE A 107 -19.08 5.01 25.29
N LEU A 108 -19.60 3.83 25.69
CA LEU A 108 -20.94 3.68 26.25
C LEU A 108 -21.09 4.39 27.61
N ASN A 109 -20.01 4.50 28.38
CA ASN A 109 -19.95 5.28 29.63
C ASN A 109 -19.85 6.80 29.39
N GLY A 110 -19.82 7.24 28.13
CA GLY A 110 -19.75 8.66 27.76
C GLY A 110 -18.33 9.23 27.73
N GLU A 111 -17.29 8.41 27.90
CA GLU A 111 -15.91 8.84 27.73
C GLU A 111 -15.64 9.09 26.24
N ARG A 112 -14.94 10.20 25.95
CA ARG A 112 -14.60 10.60 24.57
C ARG A 112 -13.11 10.90 24.48
N LYS A 113 -12.42 10.15 23.63
CA LYS A 113 -10.97 10.24 23.39
C LYS A 113 -10.64 11.07 22.15
N GLY A 114 -11.60 11.24 21.22
CA GLY A 114 -11.38 11.97 19.97
C GLY A 114 -10.37 11.33 19.01
N ASN A 115 -10.06 10.05 19.21
CA ASN A 115 -9.15 9.25 18.39
C ASN A 115 -9.82 8.72 17.11
N LEU A 116 -9.12 7.88 16.34
CA LEU A 116 -9.65 7.25 15.14
C LEU A 116 -10.86 6.35 15.42
N GLY A 117 -11.03 5.83 16.63
CA GLY A 117 -12.24 5.13 17.07
C GLY A 117 -13.50 6.01 17.16
N GLU A 118 -13.36 7.34 17.08
CA GLU A 118 -14.45 8.32 17.14
C GLU A 118 -14.59 9.13 15.84
N ILE A 119 -14.42 8.48 14.68
CA ILE A 119 -14.76 9.10 13.39
C ILE A 119 -16.24 9.47 13.36
N THR A 120 -16.54 10.73 13.06
CA THR A 120 -17.90 11.23 12.99
C THR A 120 -18.62 10.74 11.74
N VAL A 121 -19.96 10.79 11.75
CA VAL A 121 -20.78 10.43 10.57
C VAL A 121 -20.44 11.33 9.37
N ASP A 122 -20.20 12.62 9.60
CA ASP A 122 -19.83 13.57 8.55
C ASP A 122 -18.44 13.27 7.97
N GLN A 123 -17.47 12.94 8.83
CA GLN A 123 -16.16 12.48 8.38
C GLN A 123 -16.29 11.19 7.56
N LEU A 124 -17.03 10.20 8.05
CA LEU A 124 -17.22 8.92 7.36
C LEU A 124 -17.89 9.09 5.99
N SER A 125 -18.92 9.93 5.90
CA SER A 125 -19.59 10.26 4.63
C SER A 125 -18.62 10.93 3.66
N THR A 126 -17.79 11.85 4.16
CA THR A 126 -16.78 12.55 3.35
C THR A 126 -15.70 11.59 2.86
N ILE A 127 -15.21 10.69 3.73
CA ILE A 127 -14.24 9.65 3.38
C ILE A 127 -14.81 8.73 2.30
N ASN A 128 -16.07 8.30 2.44
CA ASN A 128 -16.68 7.39 1.48
C ASN A 128 -16.86 8.04 0.10
N ALA A 129 -17.36 9.29 0.06
CA ALA A 129 -17.48 10.04 -1.18
C ALA A 129 -16.11 10.30 -1.84
N PHE A 130 -15.07 10.55 -1.02
CA PHE A 130 -13.71 10.73 -1.50
C PHE A 130 -13.12 9.43 -2.04
N ASN A 131 -13.38 8.30 -1.39
CA ASN A 131 -12.94 6.97 -1.84
C ASN A 131 -13.50 6.60 -3.21
N CYS A 132 -14.78 6.90 -3.48
CA CYS A 132 -15.37 6.68 -4.80
C CYS A 132 -14.56 7.39 -5.91
N LYS A 133 -14.19 8.66 -5.68
CA LYS A 133 -13.37 9.44 -6.63
C LYS A 133 -11.96 8.85 -6.78
N ILE A 134 -11.33 8.44 -5.68
CA ILE A 134 -10.01 7.79 -5.72
C ILE A 134 -10.07 6.52 -6.55
N VAL A 135 -11.09 5.68 -6.35
CA VAL A 135 -11.23 4.41 -7.09
C VAL A 135 -11.40 4.68 -8.58
N GLU A 136 -12.21 5.67 -8.97
CA GLU A 136 -12.32 6.08 -10.38
C GLU A 136 -10.97 6.56 -10.96
N ASP A 137 -10.25 7.43 -10.25
CA ASP A 137 -8.94 7.93 -10.69
C ASP A 137 -7.90 6.79 -10.79
N GLU A 138 -7.95 5.83 -9.87
CA GLU A 138 -7.10 4.62 -9.90
C GLU A 138 -7.43 3.70 -11.07
N GLU A 139 -8.71 3.52 -11.39
CA GLU A 139 -9.15 2.73 -12.56
C GLU A 139 -8.67 3.39 -13.85
N GLN A 140 -8.80 4.71 -13.98
CA GLN A 140 -8.30 5.45 -15.15
C GLN A 140 -6.79 5.30 -15.33
N LEU A 141 -6.00 5.43 -14.26
CA LEU A 141 -4.55 5.22 -14.34
C LEU A 141 -4.18 3.76 -14.66
N SER A 142 -4.95 2.80 -14.16
CA SER A 142 -4.76 1.37 -14.45
C SER A 142 -5.11 1.04 -15.90
N ALA A 143 -6.16 1.66 -16.45
CA ALA A 143 -6.52 1.52 -17.86
C ALA A 143 -5.41 2.09 -18.77
N ARG A 144 -4.90 3.28 -18.45
CA ARG A 144 -3.82 3.91 -19.24
C ARG A 144 -2.55 3.07 -19.35
N ILE A 145 -2.16 2.36 -18.27
CA ILE A 145 -1.00 1.46 -18.35
C ILE A 145 -1.33 0.18 -19.13
N ALA A 146 -2.57 -0.30 -19.09
CA ALA A 146 -3.00 -1.43 -19.90
C ALA A 146 -3.00 -1.09 -21.39
N ASP A 147 -3.57 0.06 -21.77
CA ASP A 147 -3.55 0.56 -23.16
C ASP A 147 -2.11 0.68 -23.67
N LEU A 148 -1.20 1.21 -22.84
CA LEU A 148 0.22 1.31 -23.18
C LEU A 148 0.89 -0.06 -23.36
N GLN A 149 0.47 -1.08 -22.61
CA GLN A 149 0.97 -2.45 -22.76
C GLN A 149 0.47 -3.10 -24.06
N ASP A 150 -0.78 -2.85 -24.43
CA ASP A 150 -1.37 -3.31 -25.68
C ASP A 150 -0.64 -2.67 -26.88
N ASP A 151 -0.39 -1.35 -26.83
CA ASP A 151 0.40 -0.64 -27.86
C ASP A 151 1.81 -1.24 -28.05
N ILE A 152 2.44 -1.70 -26.96
CA ILE A 152 3.75 -2.39 -27.02
C ILE A 152 3.61 -3.76 -27.68
N ALA A 153 2.55 -4.51 -27.40
CA ALA A 153 2.31 -5.84 -27.97
C ALA A 153 2.08 -5.79 -29.48
N ASP A 154 1.52 -4.69 -29.98
CA ASP A 154 1.31 -4.45 -31.41
C ASP A 154 2.61 -4.17 -32.18
N ILE A 155 3.72 -3.86 -31.49
CA ILE A 155 5.04 -3.77 -32.10
C ILE A 155 5.49 -5.18 -32.48
N PRO A 156 5.73 -5.50 -33.77
CA PRO A 156 5.98 -6.86 -34.22
C PRO A 156 7.43 -7.30 -33.96
N PHE A 157 7.86 -7.28 -32.69
CA PHE A 157 9.21 -7.65 -32.25
C PHE A 157 9.65 -9.02 -32.81
N ALA A 158 8.74 -10.00 -32.82
CA ALA A 158 9.02 -11.36 -33.27
C ALA A 158 9.23 -11.50 -34.79
N LYS A 159 8.52 -10.73 -35.63
CA LYS A 159 8.72 -10.78 -37.09
C LYS A 159 10.02 -10.10 -37.51
N ARG A 160 10.57 -9.24 -36.66
CA ARG A 160 11.65 -8.30 -36.96
C ARG A 160 13.05 -8.78 -36.53
N SER A 161 13.14 -9.84 -35.72
CA SER A 161 14.42 -10.45 -35.30
C SER A 161 15.18 -11.17 -36.43
N ASN A 162 14.55 -11.38 -37.60
CA ASN A 162 15.17 -12.09 -38.73
C ASN A 162 15.90 -11.16 -39.73
N GLU A 163 15.82 -9.83 -39.56
CA GLU A 163 16.43 -8.86 -40.47
C GLU A 163 17.73 -8.29 -39.88
N ILE A 164 18.83 -9.02 -40.05
CA ILE A 164 20.17 -8.59 -39.65
C ILE A 164 20.66 -7.52 -40.64
N GLY A 165 20.41 -6.25 -40.30
CA GLY A 165 20.97 -5.08 -40.98
C GLY A 165 20.57 -3.80 -40.25
N LYS A 166 21.55 -3.04 -39.76
CA LYS A 166 21.29 -1.76 -39.08
C LYS A 166 20.78 -0.73 -40.11
N THR A 167 19.47 -0.65 -40.29
CA THR A 167 18.79 0.33 -41.14
C THR A 167 18.06 1.36 -40.27
N GLN A 168 17.65 2.49 -40.85
CA GLN A 168 16.87 3.59 -40.20
C GLN A 168 15.76 3.13 -39.24
N GLN A 169 15.27 1.90 -39.42
CA GLN A 169 14.28 1.22 -38.59
C GLN A 169 14.70 1.07 -37.11
N GLN A 170 15.97 0.81 -36.80
CA GLN A 170 16.44 0.69 -35.41
C GLN A 170 16.33 2.03 -34.65
N VAL A 171 16.54 3.16 -35.35
CA VAL A 171 16.39 4.51 -34.79
C VAL A 171 14.92 4.86 -34.55
N LEU A 172 13.99 4.34 -35.36
CA LEU A 172 12.55 4.52 -35.16
C LEU A 172 12.05 3.68 -33.97
N ASP A 173 12.57 2.46 -33.81
CA ASP A 173 12.24 1.59 -32.68
C ASP A 173 12.76 2.18 -31.36
N ASP A 174 13.96 2.76 -31.35
CA ASP A 174 14.49 3.51 -30.20
C ASP A 174 13.61 4.72 -29.85
N LYS A 175 13.09 5.45 -30.85
CA LYS A 175 12.16 6.58 -30.63
C LYS A 175 10.82 6.14 -30.06
N ALA A 176 10.25 5.02 -30.54
CA ALA A 176 9.01 4.46 -30.00
C ALA A 176 9.21 4.05 -28.52
N MET A 177 10.29 3.33 -28.21
CA MET A 177 10.63 2.96 -26.83
C MET A 177 10.82 4.17 -25.92
N VAL A 178 11.47 5.23 -26.41
CA VAL A 178 11.62 6.49 -25.68
C VAL A 178 10.26 7.14 -25.43
N ALA A 179 9.36 7.19 -26.43
CA ALA A 179 8.01 7.70 -26.25
C ALA A 179 7.21 6.90 -25.20
N HIS A 180 7.30 5.57 -25.20
CA HIS A 180 6.67 4.73 -24.17
C HIS A 180 7.22 5.03 -22.77
N MET A 181 8.54 5.20 -22.62
CA MET A 181 9.15 5.57 -21.34
C MET A 181 8.66 6.94 -20.84
N VAL A 182 8.40 7.89 -21.73
CA VAL A 182 7.79 9.19 -21.38
C VAL A 182 6.37 8.99 -20.83
N VAL A 183 5.52 8.23 -21.52
CA VAL A 183 4.15 7.95 -21.06
C VAL A 183 4.14 7.20 -19.72
N LEU A 184 5.05 6.23 -19.53
CA LEU A 184 5.22 5.54 -18.24
C LEU A 184 5.58 6.52 -17.11
N ALA A 185 6.46 7.48 -17.37
CA ALA A 185 6.83 8.50 -16.39
C ALA A 185 5.65 9.42 -16.06
N GLU A 186 4.81 9.76 -17.03
CA GLU A 186 3.56 10.53 -16.81
C GLU A 186 2.53 9.75 -15.98
N ILE A 187 2.34 8.46 -16.25
CA ILE A 187 1.45 7.60 -15.47
C ILE A 187 1.94 7.49 -14.02
N LEU A 188 3.25 7.29 -13.83
CA LEU A 188 3.87 7.25 -12.51
C LEU A 188 3.67 8.58 -11.75
N SER A 189 3.90 9.71 -12.42
CA SER A 189 3.67 11.04 -11.86
C SER A 189 2.19 11.24 -11.47
N GLY A 190 1.25 10.80 -12.32
CA GLY A 190 -0.18 10.82 -12.00
C GLY A 190 -0.52 9.98 -10.76
N ALA A 191 0.07 8.79 -10.63
CA ALA A 191 -0.11 7.96 -9.44
C ALA A 191 0.49 8.59 -8.17
N ASP A 192 1.63 9.30 -8.28
CA ASP A 192 2.26 10.03 -7.18
C ASP A 192 1.42 11.19 -6.70
N GLN A 193 0.87 11.96 -7.64
CA GLN A 193 -0.05 13.04 -7.35
C GLN A 193 -1.32 12.53 -6.69
N LEU A 194 -1.88 11.41 -7.17
CA LEU A 194 -3.07 10.81 -6.55
C LEU A 194 -2.79 10.34 -5.12
N ARG A 195 -1.63 9.73 -4.85
CA ARG A 195 -1.22 9.35 -3.49
C ARG A 195 -1.04 10.57 -2.59
N LEU A 196 -0.37 11.63 -3.07
CA LEU A 196 -0.16 12.85 -2.29
C LEU A 196 -1.49 13.54 -1.96
N LYS A 197 -2.35 13.75 -2.97
CA LYS A 197 -3.70 14.31 -2.81
C LYS A 197 -4.53 13.51 -1.80
N THR A 198 -4.44 12.18 -1.84
CA THR A 198 -5.15 11.30 -0.91
C THR A 198 -4.71 11.53 0.53
N ILE A 199 -3.39 11.59 0.76
CA ILE A 199 -2.83 11.80 2.10
C ILE A 199 -3.14 13.22 2.59
N GLU A 200 -3.00 14.24 1.75
CA GLU A 200 -3.31 15.63 2.10
C GLU A 200 -4.77 15.80 2.47
N GLU A 201 -5.70 15.30 1.66
CA GLU A 201 -7.14 15.42 1.91
C GLU A 201 -7.54 14.72 3.22
N LEU A 202 -7.06 13.49 3.43
CA LEU A 202 -7.37 12.75 4.64
C LEU A 202 -6.83 13.44 5.89
N LEU A 203 -5.55 13.83 5.88
CA LEU A 203 -4.87 14.27 7.09
C LEU A 203 -5.10 15.74 7.43
N MET A 204 -5.41 16.59 6.44
CA MET A 204 -5.58 18.03 6.64
C MET A 204 -7.04 18.47 6.63
N ASN A 205 -7.88 17.85 5.80
CA ASN A 205 -9.21 18.37 5.50
C ASN A 205 -10.33 17.53 6.14
N ILE A 206 -10.12 16.23 6.31
CA ILE A 206 -11.14 15.30 6.81
C ILE A 206 -10.93 14.97 8.30
N LEU A 207 -9.73 14.52 8.67
CA LEU A 207 -9.44 14.04 10.02
C LEU A 207 -9.07 15.19 10.97
N THR A 208 -9.33 14.98 12.26
CA THR A 208 -8.78 15.89 13.29
C THR A 208 -7.26 15.70 13.39
N PRO A 209 -6.50 16.68 13.93
CA PRO A 209 -5.06 16.54 14.07
C PRO A 209 -4.60 15.30 14.86
N LEU A 210 -5.38 14.88 15.86
CA LEU A 210 -5.10 13.66 16.63
C LEU A 210 -5.28 12.41 15.77
N GLN A 211 -6.44 12.28 15.11
CA GLN A 211 -6.76 11.19 14.19
C GLN A 211 -5.73 11.09 13.04
N ALA A 212 -5.31 12.23 12.49
CA ALA A 212 -4.31 12.30 11.44
C ALA A 212 -2.94 11.79 11.90
N VAL A 213 -2.52 12.14 13.12
CA VAL A 213 -1.28 11.63 13.72
C VAL A 213 -1.36 10.13 13.99
N GLU A 214 -2.49 9.62 14.48
CA GLU A 214 -2.70 8.18 14.68
C GLU A 214 -2.66 7.41 13.35
N LEU A 215 -3.28 7.95 12.29
CA LEU A 215 -3.22 7.35 10.95
C LEU A 215 -1.79 7.35 10.40
N LEU A 216 -1.02 8.43 10.61
CA LEU A 216 0.38 8.50 10.21
C LEU A 216 1.23 7.47 10.96
N VAL A 217 1.00 7.28 12.26
CA VAL A 217 1.69 6.23 13.05
C VAL A 217 1.40 4.85 12.48
N ALA A 218 0.13 4.54 12.24
CA ALA A 218 -0.28 3.25 11.70
C ALA A 218 0.28 3.01 10.29
N THR A 219 0.24 4.02 9.43
CA THR A 219 0.80 3.96 8.06
C THR A 219 2.30 3.70 8.09
N LYS A 220 3.05 4.42 8.93
CA LYS A 220 4.50 4.24 9.07
C LYS A 220 4.85 2.86 9.62
N ARG A 221 4.13 2.39 10.64
CA ARG A 221 4.28 1.03 11.18
C ARG A 221 4.05 -0.02 10.10
N LEU A 222 2.94 0.09 9.36
CA LEU A 222 2.60 -0.84 8.29
C LEU A 222 3.72 -0.90 7.23
N HIS A 223 4.17 0.26 6.75
CA HIS A 223 5.23 0.33 5.75
C HIS A 223 6.56 -0.27 6.24
N LEU A 224 6.99 0.07 7.46
CA LEU A 224 8.21 -0.47 8.06
C LEU A 224 8.14 -1.98 8.28
N THR A 225 7.00 -2.50 8.74
CA THR A 225 6.78 -3.94 8.93
C THR A 225 6.77 -4.69 7.60
N MET A 226 6.10 -4.17 6.56
CA MET A 226 6.11 -4.75 5.22
C MET A 226 7.53 -4.85 4.67
N HIS A 227 8.34 -3.79 4.82
CA HIS A 227 9.74 -3.78 4.41
C HIS A 227 10.60 -4.79 5.18
N GLN A 228 10.37 -4.91 6.49
CA GLN A 228 11.09 -5.90 7.31
C GLN A 228 10.77 -7.34 6.86
N TRP A 229 9.51 -7.65 6.56
CA TRP A 229 9.09 -8.96 6.07
C TRP A 229 9.65 -9.26 4.67
N GLY A 230 9.68 -8.27 3.77
CA GLY A 230 10.26 -8.45 2.45
C GLY A 230 11.78 -8.69 2.50
N LYS A 231 12.50 -8.06 3.43
CA LYS A 231 13.93 -8.37 3.70
C LYS A 231 14.15 -9.80 4.20
N GLN A 232 13.34 -10.27 5.14
CA GLN A 232 13.45 -11.63 5.70
C GLN A 232 13.22 -12.71 4.63
N THR A 233 12.24 -12.49 3.76
CA THR A 233 11.87 -13.44 2.70
C THR A 233 12.97 -13.59 1.63
N LYS A 234 13.76 -12.54 1.34
CA LYS A 234 14.92 -12.62 0.43
C LYS A 234 16.04 -13.52 0.96
N GLY A 235 16.20 -13.59 2.29
CA GLY A 235 17.25 -14.37 2.96
C GLY A 235 17.00 -15.88 2.96
N THR A 236 15.75 -16.32 2.89
CA THR A 236 15.37 -17.74 3.02
C THR A 236 15.55 -18.53 1.71
N SER A 237 15.67 -17.86 0.56
CA SER A 237 15.76 -18.48 -0.77
C SER A 237 17.17 -18.92 -1.22
N ARG A 238 18.18 -18.96 -0.34
CA ARG A 238 19.55 -19.41 -0.69
C ARG A 238 20.12 -20.58 0.13
N THR A 239 19.28 -21.35 0.83
CA THR A 239 19.70 -22.67 1.35
C THR A 239 18.74 -23.74 0.87
N GLY A 240 19.12 -24.37 -0.25
CA GLY A 240 18.57 -25.67 -0.61
C GLY A 240 18.92 -26.68 0.48
N SER A 241 17.93 -27.07 1.27
CA SER A 241 17.89 -28.36 1.95
C SER A 241 16.42 -28.68 2.20
N GLY A 242 15.96 -29.75 1.55
CA GLY A 242 14.57 -30.16 1.58
C GLY A 242 14.10 -30.43 3.00
N ARG A 243 13.08 -29.69 3.42
CA ARG A 243 12.07 -30.16 4.38
C ARG A 243 10.84 -29.28 4.23
N SER A 244 9.76 -29.91 3.76
CA SER A 244 8.42 -29.34 3.78
C SER A 244 8.06 -29.04 5.24
N ALA A 245 8.09 -27.77 5.62
CA ALA A 245 7.52 -27.31 6.87
C ALA A 245 6.11 -26.82 6.53
N MET A 246 5.11 -27.65 6.85
CA MET A 246 3.73 -27.21 6.95
C MET A 246 3.67 -25.95 7.81
N LEU A 247 3.04 -24.91 7.27
CA LEU A 247 2.64 -23.72 8.02
C LEU A 247 1.72 -24.17 9.15
N SER A 248 2.27 -24.25 10.36
CA SER A 248 1.47 -24.32 11.59
C SER A 248 0.77 -22.97 11.74
N SER A 249 -0.49 -22.93 11.36
CA SER A 249 -1.46 -21.92 11.77
C SER A 249 -1.52 -21.88 13.30
N SER A 250 -0.76 -20.99 13.93
CA SER A 250 -1.10 -20.49 15.26
C SER A 250 -2.22 -19.47 15.07
N GLY A 251 -3.45 -19.97 15.16
CA GLY A 251 -4.66 -19.18 15.07
C GLY A 251 -4.69 -18.10 16.15
N PHE A 252 -5.12 -16.90 15.73
CA PHE A 252 -5.70 -15.90 16.61
C PHE A 252 -7.01 -16.51 17.17
N GLY A 253 -6.93 -17.14 18.33
CA GLY A 253 -8.08 -17.67 19.05
C GLY A 253 -8.68 -16.61 19.95
N ILE A 254 -9.70 -15.90 19.47
CA ILE A 254 -10.71 -15.28 20.32
C ILE A 254 -12.02 -16.01 20.02
N CYS A 255 -12.39 -16.95 20.89
CA CYS A 255 -13.77 -17.40 21.00
C CYS A 255 -14.05 -17.85 22.43
N SER A 256 -14.99 -17.12 23.03
CA SER A 256 -15.53 -17.29 24.37
C SER A 256 -16.09 -18.69 24.61
N ALA A 257 -15.89 -19.16 25.83
CA ALA A 257 -16.51 -20.38 26.35
C ALA A 257 -18.02 -20.18 26.55
N VAL A 258 -18.83 -21.04 25.92
CA VAL A 258 -20.17 -21.41 26.40
C VAL A 258 -20.33 -22.91 26.13
N GLY A 259 -20.34 -23.73 27.19
CA GLY A 259 -20.88 -25.10 27.17
C GLY A 259 -22.39 -25.01 26.93
N SER A 260 -23.09 -25.90 26.25
CA SER A 260 -23.29 -27.36 26.38
C SER A 260 -24.31 -27.65 25.26
N GLU A 261 -24.47 -28.78 24.58
CA GLU A 261 -24.59 -30.17 25.02
C GLU A 261 -24.74 -31.00 23.72
N SER A 262 -24.34 -32.26 23.76
CA SER A 262 -24.26 -33.21 22.65
C SER A 262 -25.59 -33.89 22.30
N VAL A 263 -25.91 -34.06 21.01
CA VAL A 263 -26.69 -35.21 20.50
C VAL A 263 -26.15 -35.66 19.13
N THR A 264 -25.88 -36.95 19.03
CA THR A 264 -25.32 -37.69 17.89
C THR A 264 -26.41 -38.23 16.94
N THR A 265 -25.97 -38.57 15.71
CA THR A 265 -26.55 -39.42 14.62
C THR A 265 -26.88 -38.62 13.35
N GLY A 266 -26.55 -39.04 12.13
CA GLY A 266 -25.97 -40.29 11.62
C GLY A 266 -25.46 -40.12 10.17
N CYS A 267 -24.76 -41.15 9.72
CA CYS A 267 -24.02 -41.26 8.46
C CYS A 267 -24.91 -41.21 7.21
N GLY A 268 -24.42 -40.55 6.14
CA GLY A 268 -25.03 -40.59 4.81
C GLY A 268 -24.13 -39.99 3.74
N HIS A 269 -23.19 -40.78 3.20
CA HIS A 269 -22.43 -40.48 1.99
C HIS A 269 -23.36 -40.33 0.78
N LYS A 270 -23.18 -39.26 -0.01
CA LYS A 270 -23.26 -39.30 -1.48
C LYS A 270 -22.55 -38.08 -2.10
N HIS A 271 -21.63 -38.41 -3.00
CA HIS A 271 -20.84 -37.55 -3.88
C HIS A 271 -21.74 -36.90 -4.96
N SER A 272 -21.56 -35.60 -5.20
CA SER A 272 -21.15 -35.04 -6.51
C SER A 272 -21.25 -33.50 -6.50
N ASP A 273 -20.07 -32.90 -6.61
CA ASP A 273 -19.68 -31.69 -7.33
C ASP A 273 -20.78 -30.74 -7.85
N ASP A 274 -20.81 -29.52 -7.30
CA ASP A 274 -20.68 -28.27 -8.04
C ASP A 274 -20.75 -27.08 -7.05
N GLN A 275 -19.59 -26.56 -6.66
CA GLN A 275 -19.49 -25.22 -6.05
C GLN A 275 -18.55 -24.36 -6.89
N VAL A 276 -19.15 -23.43 -7.65
CA VAL A 276 -18.47 -22.24 -8.13
C VAL A 276 -18.76 -21.14 -7.12
N SER A 277 -17.87 -20.99 -6.14
CA SER A 277 -17.83 -19.85 -5.24
C SER A 277 -16.70 -18.92 -5.71
N TYR A 278 -17.06 -17.82 -6.36
CA TYR A 278 -16.17 -16.67 -6.55
C TYR A 278 -16.69 -15.53 -5.67
N PHE A 279 -16.34 -15.59 -4.39
CA PHE A 279 -16.23 -14.42 -3.54
C PHE A 279 -14.73 -14.11 -3.44
N GLY A 280 -14.31 -13.04 -4.11
CA GLY A 280 -12.94 -12.57 -4.08
C GLY A 280 -12.91 -11.15 -4.64
N VAL A 281 -12.13 -10.21 -4.11
CA VAL A 281 -11.20 -10.18 -3.00
C VAL A 281 -11.21 -8.73 -2.51
N MET A 282 -10.95 -8.56 -1.22
CA MET A 282 -10.73 -7.30 -0.50
C MET A 282 -9.78 -6.32 -1.17
#